data_AF-A0A496AXN0-F1
#
_entry.id   AF-A0A496AXN0-F1
#
_cell.length_a   1.000
_cell.length_b   1.000
_cell.length_c   1.000
_cell.angle_alpha   90.00
_cell.angle_beta   90.00
_cell.angle_gamma   90.00
#
_symmetry.space_group_name_H-M   'P 1'
#
loop_
_entity.id
_entity.type
_entity.pdbx_description
1 polymer ?
#
loop_
_entity_poly.entity_id
_entity_poly.type
_entity_poly.pdbx_seq_one_letter_code
_entity_poly.pdbx_strand_id
1 'polypeptide(L)'
;MKKYILIVLILSTFIINSTYAELTVIQKQAAIDAKTDVDIGLWLITGFSISGIGFCTGCYTGLVNAEGSSGGLEYYPTDVNLSYAIGCSALIDIISPLLILVQKPTVPPYRLLGKSPEYVWHYSKTYRKSVRIQRLKWTAIGSLTGFGVCTGFILWFDSLE
;
A
#
# COMPACT_ATOMS: atom_id res chain seq x y z
N MET A 1 -61.03 -10.74 9.06
CA MET A 1 -60.00 -9.73 8.74
C MET A 1 -58.80 -9.75 9.71
N LYS A 2 -58.97 -9.63 11.03
CA LYS A 2 -57.84 -9.59 11.99
C LYS A 2 -56.83 -10.76 11.90
N LYS A 3 -57.30 -12.00 11.65
CA LYS A 3 -56.43 -13.19 11.52
C LYS A 3 -55.46 -13.12 10.33
N TYR A 4 -55.89 -12.54 9.20
CA TYR A 4 -55.06 -12.43 8.00
C TYR A 4 -53.97 -11.37 8.13
N ILE A 5 -54.26 -10.27 8.84
CA ILE A 5 -53.28 -9.21 9.11
C ILE A 5 -52.10 -9.77 9.93
N LEU A 6 -52.39 -10.57 10.96
CA LEU A 6 -51.35 -11.21 11.77
C LEU A 6 -50.46 -12.14 10.93
N ILE A 7 -51.05 -12.95 10.05
CA ILE A 7 -50.32 -13.86 9.17
C ILE A 7 -49.39 -13.10 8.21
N VAL A 8 -49.86 -11.99 7.62
CA VAL A 8 -49.05 -11.15 6.73
C VAL A 8 -47.85 -10.53 7.47
N LEU A 9 -48.04 -10.09 8.71
CA LEU A 9 -46.95 -9.52 9.52
C LEU A 9 -45.89 -10.56 9.93
N ILE A 10 -46.30 -11.79 10.23
CA ILE A 10 -45.37 -12.89 10.54
C ILE A 10 -44.59 -13.29 9.29
N LEU A 11 -45.25 -13.38 8.13
CA LEU A 11 -44.58 -13.70 6.87
C LEU A 11 -43.59 -12.61 6.45
N SER A 12 -43.94 -11.33 6.59
CA SER A 12 -43.04 -10.23 6.22
C SER A 12 -41.79 -10.20 7.09
N THR A 13 -41.94 -10.39 8.41
CA THR A 13 -40.80 -10.45 9.33
C THR A 13 -39.91 -11.68 9.08
N PHE A 14 -40.49 -12.83 8.75
CA PHE A 14 -39.73 -14.02 8.38
C PHE A 14 -38.92 -13.81 7.10
N ILE A 15 -39.54 -13.23 6.05
CA ILE A 15 -38.85 -12.92 4.79
C ILE A 15 -37.67 -11.98 5.06
N ILE A 16 -37.91 -10.90 5.81
CA ILE A 16 -36.87 -9.93 6.17
C ILE A 16 -35.70 -10.63 6.90
N ASN A 17 -35.98 -11.44 7.93
CA ASN A 17 -34.93 -12.15 8.67
C ASN A 17 -34.14 -13.14 7.79
N SER A 18 -34.82 -13.85 6.88
CA SER A 18 -34.15 -14.78 5.97
C SER A 18 -33.18 -14.06 5.02
N THR A 19 -33.57 -12.89 4.49
CA THR A 19 -32.70 -12.07 3.63
C THR A 19 -31.48 -11.53 4.37
N TYR A 20 -31.62 -11.15 5.65
CA TYR A 20 -30.49 -10.70 6.45
C TYR A 20 -29.48 -11.82 6.72
N ALA A 21 -29.96 -13.04 7.02
CA ALA A 21 -29.09 -14.17 7.25
C ALA A 21 -28.22 -14.47 6.01
N GLU A 22 -28.83 -14.52 4.82
CA GLU A 22 -28.13 -14.74 3.56
C GLU A 22 -27.10 -13.62 3.26
N LEU A 23 -27.47 -12.35 3.51
CA LEU A 23 -26.57 -11.22 3.33
C LEU A 23 -25.29 -11.34 4.17
N THR A 24 -25.39 -11.79 5.43
CA THR A 24 -24.21 -11.93 6.30
C THR A 24 -23.25 -13.01 5.82
N VAL A 25 -23.77 -14.10 5.25
CA VAL A 25 -22.96 -15.18 4.66
C VAL A 25 -22.23 -14.67 3.42
N ILE A 26 -22.95 -13.97 2.53
CA ILE A 26 -22.41 -13.34 1.33
C ILE A 26 -21.29 -12.35 1.69
N GLN A 27 -21.50 -11.52 2.72
CA GLN A 27 -20.51 -10.56 3.21
C GLN A 27 -19.24 -11.23 3.73
N LYS A 28 -19.37 -12.29 4.53
CA LYS A 28 -18.23 -13.05 5.06
C LYS A 28 -17.45 -13.70 3.94
N GLN A 29 -18.13 -14.34 3.00
CA GLN A 29 -17.48 -14.99 1.86
C GLN A 29 -16.74 -13.97 0.99
N ALA A 30 -17.39 -12.87 0.64
CA ALA A 30 -16.77 -11.78 -0.12
C ALA A 30 -15.51 -11.24 0.57
N ALA A 31 -15.50 -11.16 1.90
CA ALA A 31 -14.35 -10.70 2.65
C ALA A 31 -13.18 -11.71 2.68
N ILE A 32 -13.47 -13.01 2.70
CA ILE A 32 -12.45 -14.07 2.63
C ILE A 32 -11.82 -14.07 1.23
N ASP A 33 -12.63 -14.11 0.18
CA ASP A 33 -12.17 -14.13 -1.20
C ASP A 33 -11.32 -12.88 -1.52
N ALA A 34 -11.80 -11.70 -1.09
CA ALA A 34 -11.10 -10.45 -1.27
C ALA A 34 -9.74 -10.37 -0.54
N LYS A 35 -9.51 -11.18 0.50
CA LYS A 35 -8.21 -11.27 1.17
C LYS A 35 -7.28 -12.25 0.47
N THR A 36 -7.82 -13.38 0.02
CA THR A 36 -7.06 -14.42 -0.69
C THR A 36 -6.56 -13.93 -2.05
N ASP A 37 -7.33 -13.08 -2.73
CA ASP A 37 -6.96 -12.52 -4.04
C ASP A 37 -5.94 -11.37 -3.96
N VAL A 38 -5.50 -10.97 -2.76
CA VAL A 38 -4.42 -10.00 -2.63
C VAL A 38 -3.09 -10.74 -2.73
N ASP A 39 -2.49 -10.70 -3.92
CA ASP A 39 -1.17 -11.29 -4.17
C ASP A 39 -0.09 -10.59 -3.36
N ILE A 40 0.33 -11.23 -2.27
CA ILE A 40 1.34 -10.71 -1.34
C ILE A 40 2.69 -10.57 -2.05
N GLY A 41 3.05 -11.49 -2.94
CA GLY A 41 4.33 -11.48 -3.65
C GLY A 41 4.45 -10.30 -4.59
N LEU A 42 3.37 -10.00 -5.32
CA LEU A 42 3.32 -8.82 -6.19
C LEU A 42 3.54 -7.51 -5.41
N TRP A 43 2.92 -7.37 -4.23
CA TRP A 43 3.04 -6.17 -3.40
C TRP A 43 4.40 -6.03 -2.72
N LEU A 44 5.06 -7.15 -2.41
CA LEU A 44 6.44 -7.14 -1.92
C LEU A 44 7.37 -6.55 -2.97
N ILE A 45 7.26 -7.01 -4.22
CA ILE A 45 8.08 -6.50 -5.33
C ILE A 45 7.79 -5.02 -5.56
N THR A 46 6.52 -4.62 -5.67
CA THR A 46 6.18 -3.20 -5.91
C THR A 46 6.62 -2.29 -4.77
N GLY A 47 6.49 -2.74 -3.51
CA GLY A 47 6.95 -1.97 -2.35
C GLY A 47 8.47 -1.75 -2.35
N PHE A 48 9.23 -2.77 -2.75
CA PHE A 48 10.69 -2.71 -2.83
C PHE A 48 11.18 -1.87 -4.03
N SER A 49 10.54 -2.00 -5.20
CA SER A 49 10.95 -1.25 -6.39
C SER A 49 10.72 0.25 -6.25
N ILE A 50 9.59 0.66 -5.64
CA ILE A 50 9.27 2.09 -5.48
C ILE A 50 10.21 2.75 -4.47
N SER A 51 10.51 2.08 -3.35
CA SER A 51 11.44 2.60 -2.34
C SER A 51 12.90 2.58 -2.82
N GLY A 52 13.33 1.49 -3.47
CA GLY A 52 14.69 1.36 -3.98
C GLY A 52 15.06 2.41 -5.04
N ILE A 53 14.17 2.66 -6.01
CA ILE A 53 14.45 3.64 -7.08
C ILE A 53 14.55 5.06 -6.51
N GLY A 54 13.66 5.40 -5.57
CA GLY A 54 13.67 6.72 -4.94
C GLY A 54 14.95 6.98 -4.17
N PHE A 55 15.38 6.00 -3.39
CA PHE A 55 16.59 6.12 -2.59
C PHE A 55 17.86 6.15 -3.43
N CYS A 56 18.01 5.27 -4.43
CA CYS A 56 19.17 5.26 -5.33
C CYS A 56 19.32 6.58 -6.11
N THR A 57 18.20 7.16 -6.55
CA THR A 57 18.22 8.46 -7.24
C THR A 57 18.66 9.57 -6.30
N GLY A 58 18.13 9.61 -5.07
CA GLY A 58 18.54 10.60 -4.06
C GLY A 58 20.03 10.56 -3.73
N CYS A 59 20.59 9.36 -3.50
CA CYS A 59 22.01 9.20 -3.24
C CYS A 59 22.89 9.58 -4.44
N TYR A 60 22.52 9.17 -5.66
CA TYR A 60 23.29 9.46 -6.86
C TYR A 60 23.33 10.98 -7.15
N THR A 61 22.20 11.68 -7.03
CA THR A 61 22.16 13.13 -7.26
C THR A 61 22.97 13.91 -6.21
N GLY A 62 23.00 13.43 -4.96
CA GLY A 62 23.86 14.00 -3.92
C GLY A 62 25.35 13.84 -4.24
N LEU A 63 25.74 12.68 -4.76
CA LEU A 63 27.13 12.38 -5.11
C LEU A 63 27.61 13.22 -6.31
N VAL A 64 26.83 13.30 -7.39
CA VAL A 64 27.23 14.00 -8.62
C VAL A 64 27.34 15.52 -8.41
N ASN A 65 26.48 16.10 -7.57
CA ASN A 65 26.57 17.53 -7.23
C ASN A 65 27.79 17.86 -6.35
N ALA A 66 28.30 16.89 -5.58
CA ALA A 66 29.53 17.07 -4.80
C ALA A 66 30.77 17.19 -5.69
N GLU A 67 30.83 16.44 -6.80
CA GLU A 67 32.00 16.42 -7.70
C GLU A 67 32.07 17.67 -8.61
N GLY A 68 30.92 18.22 -9.02
CA GLY A 68 30.86 19.40 -9.89
C GLY A 68 31.28 20.72 -9.23
N SER A 69 31.37 20.78 -7.90
CA SER A 69 31.75 21.98 -7.14
C SER A 69 33.24 22.04 -6.79
N SER A 70 34.10 21.29 -7.48
CA SER A 70 35.55 21.27 -7.28
C SER A 70 36.29 22.44 -7.97
N GLY A 71 35.57 23.39 -8.57
CA GLY A 71 36.09 24.63 -9.14
C GLY A 71 36.44 25.68 -8.08
N GLY A 72 37.40 25.38 -7.20
CA GLY A 72 38.20 26.34 -6.45
C GLY A 72 37.47 27.34 -5.56
N LEU A 73 37.20 26.97 -4.31
CA LEU A 73 37.52 27.75 -3.09
C LEU A 73 36.93 27.04 -1.88
N GLU A 74 37.80 26.78 -0.91
CA GLU A 74 37.50 26.45 0.48
C GLU A 74 36.83 25.09 0.76
N TYR A 75 37.58 24.29 1.51
CA TYR A 75 37.20 23.02 2.13
C TYR A 75 35.93 23.20 2.97
N TYR A 76 34.76 23.07 2.35
CA TYR A 76 33.50 22.97 3.08
C TYR A 76 33.40 21.58 3.71
N PRO A 77 33.04 21.49 5.00
CA PRO A 77 33.01 20.23 5.72
C PRO A 77 32.06 19.24 5.02
N THR A 78 32.46 17.98 5.01
CA THR A 78 31.77 16.79 4.49
C THR A 78 30.30 16.63 4.91
N ASP A 79 29.82 17.44 5.85
CA ASP A 79 28.49 17.39 6.46
C ASP A 79 27.35 17.85 5.52
N VAL A 80 27.63 18.75 4.56
CA VAL A 80 26.58 19.33 3.69
C VAL A 80 26.08 18.37 2.61
N ASN A 81 26.95 17.48 2.10
CA ASN A 81 26.57 16.49 1.08
C ASN A 81 25.72 15.36 1.65
N LEU A 82 25.99 14.96 2.90
CA LEU A 82 25.18 13.97 3.62
C LEU A 82 23.77 14.51 3.91
N SER A 83 23.65 15.77 4.33
CA SER A 83 22.33 16.41 4.53
C SER A 83 21.51 16.50 3.25
N TYR A 84 22.14 16.76 2.09
CA TYR A 84 21.43 16.83 0.81
C TYR A 84 20.95 15.46 0.31
N ALA A 85 21.76 14.42 0.49
CA ALA A 85 21.39 13.03 0.19
C ALA A 85 20.22 12.56 1.08
N ILE A 86 20.29 12.83 2.39
CA ILE A 86 19.21 12.52 3.35
C ILE A 86 17.93 13.31 3.02
N GLY A 87 18.07 14.58 2.62
CA GLY A 87 16.95 15.44 2.23
C GLY A 87 16.22 14.96 0.98
N CYS A 88 16.95 14.48 -0.04
CA CYS A 88 16.36 14.00 -1.29
C CYS A 88 15.67 12.64 -1.14
N SER A 89 16.21 11.73 -0.31
CA SER A 89 15.54 10.46 0.00
C SER A 89 14.21 10.69 0.74
N ALA A 90 14.17 11.67 1.65
CA ALA A 90 12.96 11.97 2.42
C ALA A 90 11.79 12.47 1.54
N LEU A 91 12.06 13.23 0.48
CA LEU A 91 11.01 13.73 -0.42
C LEU A 91 10.39 12.62 -1.27
N ILE A 92 11.18 11.67 -1.75
CA ILE A 92 10.68 10.56 -2.58
C ILE A 92 9.90 9.56 -1.72
N ASP A 93 10.28 9.38 -0.46
CA ASP A 93 9.53 8.60 0.53
C ASP A 93 8.18 9.24 0.90
N ILE A 94 8.01 10.56 0.74
CA ILE A 94 6.72 11.25 0.93
C ILE A 94 5.85 11.16 -0.32
N ILE A 95 6.43 11.33 -1.52
CA ILE A 95 5.67 11.35 -2.78
C ILE A 95 5.17 9.95 -3.17
N SER A 96 5.95 8.91 -2.89
CA SER A 96 5.61 7.51 -3.21
C SER A 96 4.29 7.03 -2.57
N PRO A 97 4.06 7.16 -1.25
CA PRO A 97 2.79 6.79 -0.64
C PRO A 97 1.63 7.66 -1.16
N LEU A 98 1.87 8.93 -1.49
CA LEU A 98 0.87 9.79 -2.14
C LEU A 98 0.43 9.25 -3.51
N LEU A 99 1.38 8.82 -4.35
CA LEU A 99 1.09 8.20 -5.65
C LEU A 99 0.26 6.91 -5.50
N ILE A 100 0.60 6.11 -4.49
CA ILE A 100 -0.09 4.87 -4.14
C ILE A 100 -1.54 5.12 -3.68
N LEU A 101 -1.81 6.25 -3.02
CA LEU A 101 -3.16 6.65 -2.60
C LEU A 101 -4.04 7.06 -3.80
N VAL A 102 -3.45 7.62 -4.85
CA VAL A 102 -4.18 8.05 -6.07
C VAL A 102 -4.58 6.85 -6.93
N GLN A 103 -3.75 5.80 -7.00
CA GLN A 103 -4.05 4.61 -7.80
C GLN A 103 -5.12 3.73 -7.15
N LYS A 104 -6.34 3.78 -7.72
CA LYS A 104 -7.43 2.86 -7.36
C LYS A 104 -7.02 1.43 -7.77
N PRO A 105 -6.99 0.46 -6.83
CA PRO A 105 -6.66 -0.90 -7.21
C PRO A 105 -7.77 -1.48 -8.07
N THR A 106 -7.37 -2.05 -9.20
CA THR A 106 -8.26 -2.71 -10.15
C THR A 106 -8.75 -4.01 -9.54
N VAL A 107 -10.06 -4.21 -9.52
CA VAL A 107 -10.70 -5.42 -8.98
C VAL A 107 -10.66 -6.50 -10.08
N PRO A 108 -10.29 -7.76 -9.79
CA PRO A 108 -10.24 -8.81 -10.80
C PRO A 108 -11.63 -9.08 -11.39
N PRO A 109 -11.87 -8.78 -12.68
CA PRO A 109 -13.22 -8.81 -13.26
C PRO A 109 -13.81 -10.23 -13.31
N TYR A 110 -12.96 -11.26 -13.49
CA TYR A 110 -13.39 -12.66 -13.54
C TYR A 110 -14.02 -13.15 -12.24
N ARG A 111 -13.69 -12.53 -11.08
CA ARG A 111 -14.30 -12.86 -9.78
C ARG A 111 -15.73 -12.32 -9.63
N LEU A 112 -16.10 -11.34 -10.45
CA LEU A 112 -17.37 -10.61 -10.33
C LEU A 112 -18.46 -11.15 -11.25
N LEU A 113 -18.10 -11.95 -12.26
CA LEU A 113 -19.04 -12.49 -13.23
C LEU A 113 -20.02 -13.47 -12.57
N GLY A 114 -21.32 -13.23 -12.76
CA GLY A 114 -22.39 -14.08 -12.23
C GLY A 114 -22.64 -13.97 -10.72
N LYS A 115 -22.06 -12.98 -10.04
CA LYS A 115 -22.30 -12.71 -8.61
C LYS A 115 -23.39 -11.67 -8.39
N SER A 116 -24.05 -11.72 -7.24
CA SER A 116 -25.06 -10.72 -6.86
C SER A 116 -24.43 -9.33 -6.67
N PRO A 117 -25.17 -8.24 -6.92
CA PRO A 117 -24.64 -6.89 -6.77
C PRO A 117 -24.17 -6.60 -5.33
N GLU A 118 -24.81 -7.20 -4.32
CA GLU A 118 -24.40 -7.10 -2.91
C GLU A 118 -23.03 -7.72 -2.69
N TYR A 119 -22.78 -8.91 -3.25
CA TYR A 119 -21.47 -9.56 -3.19
C TYR A 119 -20.41 -8.67 -3.85
N VAL A 120 -20.67 -8.17 -5.06
CA VAL A 120 -19.73 -7.33 -5.82
C VAL A 120 -19.36 -6.06 -5.04
N TRP A 121 -20.34 -5.42 -4.39
CA TRP A 121 -20.11 -4.24 -3.56
C TRP A 121 -19.23 -4.54 -2.34
N HIS A 122 -19.55 -5.59 -1.58
CA HIS A 122 -18.82 -5.98 -0.38
C HIS A 122 -17.40 -6.48 -0.69
N TYR A 123 -17.26 -7.28 -1.75
CA TYR A 123 -15.98 -7.78 -2.25
C TYR A 123 -15.08 -6.60 -2.66
N SER A 124 -15.57 -5.72 -3.54
CA SER A 124 -14.79 -4.58 -4.05
C SER A 124 -14.32 -3.65 -2.93
N LYS A 125 -15.20 -3.37 -1.96
CA LYS A 125 -14.87 -2.54 -0.78
C LYS A 125 -13.79 -3.19 0.08
N THR A 126 -13.91 -4.49 0.36
CA THR A 126 -12.96 -5.24 1.19
C THR A 126 -11.62 -5.41 0.49
N TYR A 127 -11.63 -5.73 -0.80
CA TYR A 127 -10.45 -5.87 -1.63
C TYR A 127 -9.62 -4.58 -1.65
N ARG A 128 -10.27 -3.44 -1.94
CA ARG A 128 -9.60 -2.12 -1.92
C ARG A 128 -8.98 -1.81 -0.56
N LYS A 129 -9.69 -2.13 0.54
CA LYS A 129 -9.18 -1.93 1.90
C LYS A 129 -7.96 -2.81 2.17
N SER A 130 -8.03 -4.10 1.84
CA SER A 130 -6.94 -5.05 2.03
C SER A 130 -5.71 -4.66 1.22
N VAL A 131 -5.88 -4.28 -0.05
CA VAL A 131 -4.80 -3.81 -0.91
C VAL A 131 -4.13 -2.56 -0.35
N ARG A 132 -4.90 -1.58 0.15
CA ARG A 132 -4.33 -0.38 0.80
C ARG A 132 -3.49 -0.71 2.03
N ILE A 133 -3.98 -1.60 2.88
CA ILE A 133 -3.25 -2.01 4.09
C ILE A 133 -1.96 -2.73 3.70
N GLN A 134 -2.01 -3.64 2.72
CA GLN A 134 -0.81 -4.35 2.26
C GLN A 134 0.20 -3.38 1.64
N ARG A 135 -0.24 -2.46 0.77
CA ARG A 135 0.62 -1.42 0.21
C ARG A 135 1.35 -0.63 1.30
N LEU A 136 0.63 -0.12 2.29
CA LEU A 136 1.24 0.64 3.40
C LEU A 136 2.25 -0.20 4.19
N LYS A 137 1.92 -1.47 4.49
CA LYS A 137 2.83 -2.37 5.20
C LYS A 137 4.12 -2.61 4.41
N TRP A 138 4.01 -2.97 3.13
CA TRP A 138 5.17 -3.28 2.30
C TRP A 138 6.00 -2.04 1.97
N THR A 139 5.37 -0.87 1.77
CA THR A 139 6.09 0.40 1.64
C THR A 139 6.88 0.73 2.91
N ALA A 140 6.27 0.56 4.10
CA ALA A 140 6.98 0.79 5.37
C ALA A 140 8.16 -0.18 5.56
N ILE A 141 7.97 -1.46 5.26
CA ILE A 141 9.06 -2.46 5.32
C ILE A 141 10.17 -2.13 4.32
N GLY A 142 9.82 -1.75 3.09
CA GLY A 142 10.78 -1.35 2.05
C GLY A 142 11.60 -0.14 2.47
N SER A 143 10.97 0.90 3.01
CA SER A 143 11.66 2.09 3.53
C SER A 143 12.61 1.76 4.67
N LEU A 144 12.17 0.97 5.67
CA LEU A 144 13.04 0.54 6.77
C LEU A 144 14.24 -0.29 6.30
N THR A 145 14.01 -1.18 5.33
CA THR A 145 15.07 -2.03 4.77
C THR A 145 16.07 -1.19 3.99
N GLY A 146 15.59 -0.25 3.16
CA GLY A 146 16.44 0.69 2.43
C GLY A 146 17.30 1.53 3.38
N PHE A 147 16.71 2.08 4.43
CA PHE A 147 17.45 2.83 5.45
C PHE A 147 18.53 1.99 6.13
N GLY A 148 18.22 0.75 6.51
CA GLY A 148 19.17 -0.16 7.15
C GLY A 148 20.36 -0.53 6.27
N VAL A 149 20.13 -0.85 4.99
CA VAL A 149 21.19 -1.19 4.03
C VAL A 149 22.15 -0.01 3.85
N CYS A 150 21.62 1.21 3.73
CA CYS A 150 22.44 2.38 3.46
C CYS A 150 23.24 2.83 4.68
N THR A 151 22.62 2.80 5.87
CA THR A 151 23.34 3.06 7.12
C THR A 151 24.47 2.04 7.31
N GLY A 152 24.20 0.76 7.05
CA GLY A 152 25.22 -0.29 7.11
C GLY A 152 26.35 -0.10 6.11
N PHE A 153 26.03 0.33 4.89
CA PHE A 153 27.03 0.61 3.85
C PHE A 153 27.94 1.77 4.24
N ILE A 154 27.38 2.88 4.73
CA ILE A 154 28.15 4.04 5.20
C ILE A 154 29.09 3.62 6.34
N LEU A 155 28.54 2.96 7.37
CA LEU A 155 29.34 2.50 8.51
C LEU A 155 30.44 1.50 8.11
N TRP A 156 30.21 0.70 7.06
CA TRP A 156 31.22 -0.21 6.53
C TRP A 156 32.37 0.55 5.86
N PHE A 157 32.08 1.58 5.07
CA PHE A 157 33.11 2.44 4.46
C PHE A 157 33.94 3.18 5.51
N ASP A 158 33.29 3.77 6.51
CA ASP A 158 33.99 4.46 7.62
C ASP A 158 34.94 3.52 8.38
N SER A 159 34.69 2.21 8.37
CA SER A 159 35.57 1.24 9.03
C SER A 159 36.84 0.89 8.25
N LEU A 160 36.92 1.28 6.98
CA LEU A 160 38.06 1.01 6.10
C LEU A 160 39.10 2.13 6.08
N GLU A 161 38.76 3.31 6.60
CA GLU A 161 39.66 4.47 6.76
C GLU A 161 40.37 4.48 8.13
#